data_AF-A0A957L4Y3-F1
#
_entry.id   AF-A0A957L4Y3-F1
#
_cell.length_a   1.000
_cell.length_b   1.000
_cell.length_c   1.000
_cell.angle_alpha   90.00
_cell.angle_beta   90.00
_cell.angle_gamma   90.00
#
_symmetry.space_group_name_H-M   'P 1'
#
loop_
_entity.id
_entity.type
_entity.pdbx_description
1 polymer ?
#
loop_
_entity_poly.entity_id
_entity_poly.type
_entity_poly.pdbx_seq_one_letter_code
_entity_poly.pdbx_strand_id
1 'polypeptide(L)'
;DIAAIWEEMLGIKGVGVHDDFFELGGHSLLLTQVITRVKKLSQAEISLFSLFEASTISELAAEIRKAEAEQGDGPAVQAPTLARVSRDRYRTKVTKLKK
;
A
#
# COMPACT_ATOMS: atom_id res chain seq x y z
N ASP A 1 8.91 -9.10 13.00
CA ASP A 1 9.35 -9.90 11.84
C ASP A 1 8.26 -9.85 10.78
N ILE A 2 8.59 -9.47 9.54
CA ILE A 2 7.61 -9.31 8.44
C ILE A 2 7.12 -10.67 7.95
N ALA A 3 8.00 -11.67 7.90
CA ALA A 3 7.64 -13.02 7.46
C ALA A 3 6.54 -13.62 8.35
N ALA A 4 6.67 -13.46 9.67
CA ALA A 4 5.67 -13.91 10.63
C ALA A 4 4.28 -13.26 10.42
N ILE A 5 4.23 -11.99 9.98
CA ILE A 5 2.97 -11.31 9.67
C ILE A 5 2.32 -11.93 8.43
N TRP A 6 3.13 -12.26 7.42
CA TRP A 6 2.64 -12.88 6.19
C TRP A 6 2.13 -14.28 6.47
N GLU A 7 2.87 -15.08 7.23
CA GLU A 7 2.45 -16.40 7.68
C GLU A 7 1.11 -16.36 8.42
N GLU A 8 0.92 -15.42 9.36
CA GLU A 8 -0.34 -15.24 10.09
C GLU A 8 -1.50 -14.87 9.14
N MET A 9 -1.25 -14.01 8.17
CA MET A 9 -2.28 -13.48 7.26
C MET A 9 -2.68 -14.42 6.14
N LEU A 10 -1.71 -15.17 5.62
CA LEU A 10 -1.90 -16.14 4.54
C LEU A 10 -2.28 -17.53 5.09
N GLY A 11 -2.07 -17.78 6.38
CA GLY A 11 -2.34 -19.08 7.00
C GLY A 11 -1.37 -20.18 6.57
N ILE A 12 -0.17 -19.80 6.14
CA ILE A 12 0.89 -20.71 5.67
C ILE A 12 2.13 -20.59 6.57
N LYS A 13 3.10 -21.47 6.38
CA LYS A 13 4.38 -21.46 7.10
C LYS A 13 5.55 -21.49 6.12
N GLY A 14 6.68 -20.96 6.56
CA GLY A 14 7.93 -20.98 5.81
C GLY A 14 7.93 -20.02 4.63
N VAL A 15 7.38 -18.81 4.80
CA VAL A 15 7.41 -17.78 3.75
C VAL A 15 8.85 -17.31 3.55
N GLY A 16 9.38 -17.53 2.35
CA GLY A 16 10.68 -17.06 1.91
C GLY A 16 10.69 -15.55 1.67
N VAL A 17 11.88 -14.93 1.79
CA VAL A 17 12.01 -13.47 1.60
C VAL A 17 11.78 -12.99 0.17
N HIS A 18 11.80 -13.92 -0.80
CA HIS A 18 11.59 -13.67 -2.22
C HIS A 18 10.28 -14.27 -2.74
N ASP A 19 9.45 -14.85 -1.87
CA ASP A 19 8.16 -15.37 -2.28
C ASP A 19 7.21 -14.21 -2.57
N ASP A 20 6.49 -14.32 -3.69
CA ASP A 20 5.53 -13.30 -4.10
C ASP A 20 4.22 -13.43 -3.30
N PHE A 21 3.79 -12.33 -2.68
CA PHE A 21 2.59 -12.27 -1.84
C PHE A 21 1.33 -12.75 -2.56
N PHE A 22 1.18 -12.37 -3.83
CA PHE A 22 -0.02 -12.66 -4.62
C PHE A 22 0.01 -14.11 -5.12
N GLU A 23 1.18 -14.65 -5.47
CA GLU A 23 1.33 -16.07 -5.80
C GLU A 23 1.02 -16.98 -4.59
N LEU A 24 1.31 -16.50 -3.37
CA LEU A 24 0.95 -17.18 -2.12
C LEU A 24 -0.54 -17.07 -1.75
N GLY A 25 -1.37 -16.44 -2.58
CA GLY A 25 -2.82 -16.28 -2.35
C GLY A 25 -3.22 -14.98 -1.65
N GLY A 26 -2.28 -14.04 -1.52
CA GLY A 26 -2.53 -12.72 -0.97
C GLY A 26 -3.40 -11.84 -1.86
N HIS A 27 -4.12 -10.89 -1.26
CA HIS A 27 -4.97 -9.94 -1.96
C HIS A 27 -5.05 -8.59 -1.24
N SER A 28 -5.69 -7.60 -1.87
CA SER A 28 -5.74 -6.20 -1.43
C SER A 28 -6.17 -5.99 0.03
N LEU A 29 -7.18 -6.73 0.49
CA LEU A 29 -7.63 -6.68 1.88
C LEU A 29 -6.56 -7.18 2.86
N LEU A 30 -5.87 -8.28 2.55
CA LEU A 30 -4.77 -8.77 3.39
C LEU A 30 -3.60 -7.77 3.35
N LEU A 31 -3.26 -7.22 2.18
CA LEU A 31 -2.24 -6.18 2.03
C LEU A 31 -2.51 -4.97 2.95
N THR A 32 -3.77 -4.52 3.00
CA THR A 32 -4.20 -3.42 3.87
C THR A 32 -3.99 -3.75 5.36
N GLN A 33 -4.26 -5.00 5.75
CA GLN A 33 -4.03 -5.46 7.12
C GLN A 33 -2.54 -5.58 7.45
N VAL A 34 -1.72 -6.07 6.51
CA VAL A 34 -0.26 -6.13 6.62
C VAL A 34 0.27 -4.72 6.85
N ILE A 35 -0.13 -3.72 6.06
CA ILE A 35 0.28 -2.31 6.24
C ILE A 35 -0.03 -1.83 7.64
N THR A 36 -1.25 -2.07 8.11
CA THR A 36 -1.70 -1.60 9.41
C THR A 36 -0.87 -2.22 10.54
N ARG A 37 -0.44 -3.47 10.39
CA ARG A 37 0.47 -4.13 11.34
C ARG A 37 1.90 -3.62 11.21
N VAL A 38 2.43 -3.50 9.99
CA VAL A 38 3.80 -3.01 9.75
C VAL A 38 3.97 -1.59 10.29
N LYS A 39 3.00 -0.69 10.05
CA LYS A 39 2.99 0.68 10.62
C LYS A 39 2.93 0.75 12.15
N LYS A 40 2.54 -0.34 12.83
CA LYS A 40 2.62 -0.42 14.30
C LYS A 40 4.00 -0.88 14.78
N LEU A 41 4.75 -1.57 13.92
CA LEU A 41 6.08 -2.10 14.21
C LEU A 41 7.20 -1.16 13.76
N SER A 42 6.96 -0.35 12.72
CA SER A 42 7.87 0.67 12.20
C SER A 42 7.23 2.05 12.23
N GLN A 43 8.05 3.11 12.26
CA GLN A 43 7.58 4.49 12.08
C GLN A 43 7.39 4.85 10.58
N ALA A 44 7.70 3.91 9.68
CA ALA A 44 7.65 4.09 8.24
C ALA A 44 6.22 4.34 7.73
N GLU A 45 6.04 5.44 6.99
CA GLU A 45 4.82 5.68 6.23
C GLU A 45 4.86 4.94 4.88
N ILE A 46 4.44 3.69 4.89
CA ILE A 46 4.34 2.89 3.66
C ILE A 46 3.01 3.15 2.97
N SER A 47 3.06 3.43 1.66
CA SER A 47 1.87 3.55 0.82
C SER A 47 1.35 2.17 0.40
N LEU A 48 0.03 2.03 0.20
CA LEU A 48 -0.54 0.79 -0.33
C LEU A 48 -0.01 0.46 -1.73
N PHE A 49 0.26 1.48 -2.54
CA PHE A 49 0.77 1.32 -3.89
C PHE A 49 2.19 0.73 -3.88
N SER A 50 3.05 1.18 -2.96
CA SER A 50 4.41 0.66 -2.81
C SER A 50 4.43 -0.86 -2.53
N LEU A 51 3.43 -1.38 -1.82
CA LEU A 51 3.30 -2.82 -1.56
C LEU A 51 2.74 -3.64 -2.72
N PHE A 52 2.04 -2.99 -3.65
CA PHE A 52 1.69 -3.64 -4.90
C PHE A 52 2.90 -3.80 -5.82
N GLU A 53 3.83 -2.84 -5.77
CA GLU A 53 5.10 -2.92 -6.52
C GLU A 53 6.14 -3.81 -5.83
N ALA A 54 6.17 -3.79 -4.49
CA ALA A 54 7.04 -4.62 -3.65
C ALA A 54 6.29 -5.87 -3.17
N SER A 55 6.08 -6.81 -4.09
CA SER A 55 5.30 -8.03 -3.83
C SER A 55 6.06 -9.08 -3.03
N THR A 56 7.35 -8.87 -2.72
CA THR A 56 8.17 -9.74 -1.86
C THR A 56 8.56 -9.08 -0.53
N ILE A 57 8.89 -9.89 0.48
CA ILE A 57 9.37 -9.37 1.78
C ILE A 57 10.66 -8.57 1.62
N SER A 58 11.57 -9.01 0.75
CA SER A 58 12.85 -8.34 0.49
C SER A 58 12.64 -6.91 -0.05
N GLU A 59 11.73 -6.75 -1.01
CA GLU A 59 11.38 -5.44 -1.59
C GLU A 59 10.65 -4.56 -0.57
N LEU A 60 9.69 -5.14 0.17
CA LEU A 60 8.98 -4.41 1.21
C LEU A 60 9.94 -3.89 2.30
N ALA A 61 10.90 -4.71 2.71
CA ALA A 61 11.93 -4.30 3.66
C ALA A 61 12.82 -3.17 3.10
N ALA A 62 13.09 -3.17 1.79
CA ALA A 62 13.81 -2.08 1.15
C ALA A 62 13.00 -0.76 1.15
N GLU A 63 11.71 -0.82 0.82
CA GLU A 63 10.80 0.33 0.87
C GLU A 63 10.64 0.88 2.30
N ILE A 64 10.58 0.01 3.32
CA ILE A 64 10.57 0.42 4.73
C ILE A 64 11.84 1.19 5.07
N ARG A 65 13.01 0.63 4.76
CA ARG A 65 14.31 1.29 5.05
C ARG A 65 14.42 2.64 4.34
N LYS A 66 13.93 2.74 3.11
CA LYS A 66 13.90 3.98 2.34
C LYS A 66 12.98 5.01 3.03
N ALA A 67 11.77 4.62 3.41
CA ALA A 67 10.83 5.49 4.11
C ALA A 67 11.37 5.95 5.49
N GLU A 68 12.04 5.07 6.23
CA GLU A 68 12.69 5.41 7.50
C GLU A 68 13.86 6.39 7.29
N ALA A 69 14.64 6.22 6.22
CA ALA A 69 15.72 7.15 5.87
C ALA A 69 15.19 8.53 5.44
N GLU A 70 14.08 8.58 4.73
CA GLU A 70 13.43 9.83 4.30
C GLU A 70 12.79 10.60 5.47
N GLN A 71 12.44 9.92 6.56
CA GLN A 71 11.98 10.57 7.80
C GLN A 71 13.14 11.16 8.65
N GLY A 72 14.39 10.85 8.31
CA GLY A 72 15.58 11.48 8.88
C GLY A 72 16.04 12.68 8.05
N ASP A 73 15.66 13.90 8.45
CA ASP A 73 16.23 15.19 8.00
C ASP A 73 16.05 15.59 6.51
N GLY A 74 15.09 14.99 5.79
CA GLY A 74 14.75 15.35 4.40
C GLY A 74 13.49 16.24 4.27
N PRO A 75 13.38 17.12 3.26
CA PRO A 75 12.20 17.95 3.09
C PRO A 75 10.98 17.07 2.79
N ALA A 76 9.91 17.26 3.57
CA ALA A 76 8.65 16.55 3.45
C ALA A 76 8.22 16.42 1.98
N VAL A 77 8.20 15.19 1.48
CA VAL A 77 7.66 14.86 0.16
C VAL A 77 6.16 15.19 0.19
N GLN A 78 5.81 16.35 -0.35
CA GLN A 78 4.42 16.75 -0.53
C GLN A 78 3.77 15.83 -1.55
N ALA A 79 2.93 14.90 -1.08
CA ALA A 79 2.00 14.20 -1.95
C ALA A 79 1.16 15.25 -2.72
N PRO A 80 0.92 15.07 -4.03
CA PRO A 80 0.12 16.02 -4.79
C PRO A 80 -1.25 16.13 -4.13
N THR A 81 -1.63 17.35 -3.73
CA THR A 81 -2.97 17.64 -3.22
C THR A 81 -3.98 17.22 -4.28
N LEU A 82 -4.67 16.10 -4.06
CA LEU A 82 -5.79 15.69 -4.91
C LEU A 82 -6.87 16.77 -4.79
N ALA A 83 -6.92 17.65 -5.79
CA ALA A 83 -7.91 18.72 -5.84
C ALA A 83 -9.31 18.09 -5.84
N ARG A 84 -10.12 18.44 -4.83
CA ARG A 84 -11.51 17.96 -4.73
C ARG A 84 -12.27 18.38 -5.99
N VAL A 85 -12.61 17.40 -6.83
CA VAL A 85 -13.46 17.64 -8.00
C VAL A 85 -14.87 17.96 -7.51
N SER A 86 -15.38 19.15 -7.82
CA SER A 86 -16.78 19.50 -7.53
C SER A 86 -17.72 18.52 -8.25
N ARG A 87 -18.73 18.01 -7.52
CA ARG A 87 -19.76 17.10 -8.06
C ARG A 87 -20.56 17.72 -9.21
N ASP A 88 -20.60 19.05 -9.30
CA ASP A 88 -21.32 19.76 -10.37
C ASP A 88 -20.81 19.42 -11.77
N ARG A 89 -19.55 18.98 -11.91
CA ARG A 89 -18.97 18.57 -13.19
C ARG A 89 -19.64 17.33 -13.82
N TYR A 90 -20.35 16.50 -13.04
CA TYR A 90 -21.05 15.32 -13.55
C TYR A 90 -22.53 15.56 -13.85
N ARG A 91 -23.08 16.74 -13.55
CA ARG A 91 -24.53 17.02 -13.61
C ARG A 91 -25.06 17.44 -14.98
N THR A 92 -24.30 17.21 -16.06
CA THR A 92 -24.63 17.80 -17.38
C THR A 92 -24.70 16.78 -18.52
N LYS A 93 -25.38 15.63 -18.36
CA LYS A 93 -25.85 14.83 -19.53
C LYS A 93 -27.10 13.96 -19.23
N VAL A 94 -28.15 14.49 -18.60
CA VAL A 94 -29.44 13.74 -18.49
C VAL A 94 -30.63 14.48 -19.10
N THR A 95 -30.50 15.74 -19.54
CA THR A 95 -31.64 16.54 -20.03
C THR A 95 -31.74 16.68 -21.55
N LYS A 96 -30.96 15.94 -22.34
CA LYS A 96 -31.12 15.90 -23.81
C LYS A 96 -31.46 14.49 -24.33
N LEU A 97 -32.55 13.92 -23.84
CA LEU A 97 -33.27 12.85 -24.53
C LEU A 97 -34.78 13.11 -24.38
N LYS A 98 -35.28 14.02 -25.21
CA LYS A 98 -36.68 14.08 -25.68
C LYS A 98 -36.74 15.17 -26.73
N LYS A 99 -36.59 14.74 -27.99
CA LYS A 99 -37.10 15.44 -29.16
C LYS A 99 -38.23 14.58 -29.70
#